data_AF-A0A9W8GL46-F1
#
_entry.id   AF-A0A9W8GL46-F1
#
_cell.length_a   1.000
_cell.length_b   1.000
_cell.length_c   1.000
_cell.angle_alpha   90.00
_cell.angle_beta   90.00
_cell.angle_gamma   90.00
#
_symmetry.space_group_name_H-M   'P 1'
#
loop_
_entity.id
_entity.type
_entity.pdbx_description
1 polymer ?
#
loop_
_entity_poly.entity_id
_entity_poly.type
_entity_poly.pdbx_seq_one_letter_code
_entity_poly.pdbx_strand_id
1 'polypeptide(L)'
;MKWVTAYLTAIAMAVFTPTIVAVADKICQGHTDAKTAGMPFADPKVCNQFLTCSADGTPYVGLCPAGTYYDIVLTTCTAAAKSSCGDRK
;
A
#
# COMPACT_ATOMS: atom_id res chain seq x y z
N MET A 1 37.26 22.00 -9.67
CA MET A 1 36.99 21.65 -11.07
C MET A 1 37.59 20.29 -11.37
N LYS A 2 36.78 19.23 -11.47
CA LYS A 2 37.17 17.83 -11.75
C LYS A 2 36.37 17.30 -12.97
N TRP A 3 36.35 18.06 -14.06
CA TRP A 3 35.34 17.94 -15.13
C TRP A 3 35.73 17.03 -16.30
N VAL A 4 36.86 16.30 -16.24
CA VAL A 4 37.38 15.54 -17.39
C VAL A 4 37.64 14.05 -17.08
N THR A 5 37.26 13.55 -15.91
CA THR A 5 37.20 12.10 -15.67
C THR A 5 36.01 11.42 -16.38
N ALA A 6 35.25 12.18 -17.18
CA ALA A 6 34.06 11.76 -17.91
C ALA A 6 34.32 11.12 -19.29
N TYR A 7 35.58 10.93 -19.72
CA TYR A 7 35.88 10.52 -21.11
C TYR A 7 36.64 9.20 -21.32
N LEU A 8 36.96 8.42 -20.27
CA LEU A 8 37.67 7.13 -20.43
C LEU A 8 37.04 5.93 -19.73
N THR A 9 35.91 6.08 -19.02
CA THR A 9 35.11 4.94 -18.56
C THR A 9 33.95 4.69 -19.53
N ALA A 10 34.29 4.44 -20.80
CA ALA A 10 33.38 3.79 -21.73
C ALA A 10 33.31 2.30 -21.34
N ILE A 11 32.10 1.77 -21.16
CA ILE A 11 31.77 0.40 -20.68
C ILE A 11 31.70 0.24 -19.15
N ALA A 12 30.81 1.02 -18.52
CA ALA A 12 29.99 0.52 -17.42
C ALA A 12 28.63 1.19 -17.57
N MET A 13 27.79 0.57 -18.40
CA MET A 13 26.45 1.04 -18.69
C MET A 13 25.68 1.32 -17.40
N ALA A 14 24.96 2.43 -17.41
CA ALA A 14 23.76 2.72 -16.64
C ALA A 14 23.20 1.53 -15.83
N VAL A 15 23.61 1.40 -14.58
CA VAL A 15 22.82 0.71 -13.54
C VAL A 15 22.52 1.70 -12.42
N PHE A 16 22.16 2.92 -12.84
CA PHE A 16 21.23 3.74 -12.08
C PHE A 16 19.86 3.65 -12.77
N THR A 17 19.40 2.42 -13.03
CA THR A 17 17.96 2.26 -13.01
C THR A 17 17.59 2.55 -11.55
N PRO A 18 16.74 3.55 -11.21
CA PRO A 18 15.91 3.32 -10.04
C PRO A 18 15.31 1.96 -10.35
N THR A 19 15.62 0.96 -9.55
CA THR A 19 15.09 -0.36 -9.79
C THR A 19 13.59 -0.12 -9.99
N ILE A 20 13.09 -0.45 -11.17
CA ILE A 20 11.69 -0.77 -11.40
C ILE A 20 11.38 -2.05 -10.60
N VAL A 21 11.82 -2.13 -9.34
CA VAL A 21 11.11 -2.84 -8.30
C VAL A 21 9.82 -2.06 -8.25
N ALA A 22 8.80 -2.64 -8.87
CA ALA A 22 7.46 -2.14 -8.95
C ALA A 22 7.15 -1.31 -7.70
N VAL A 23 6.78 -0.04 -7.87
CA VAL A 23 5.87 0.60 -6.92
C VAL A 23 4.54 -0.12 -7.11
N ALA A 24 4.48 -1.40 -6.73
CA ALA A 24 3.27 -1.93 -6.17
C ALA A 24 3.10 -1.10 -4.90
N ASP A 25 2.03 -0.30 -4.85
CA ASP A 25 1.69 0.48 -3.66
C ASP A 25 2.01 -0.38 -2.43
N LYS A 26 2.89 0.10 -1.55
CA LYS A 26 3.41 -0.65 -0.41
C LYS A 26 2.36 -0.93 0.67
N ILE A 27 1.07 -0.92 0.30
CA ILE A 27 -0.11 -1.19 1.11
C ILE A 27 -0.01 -2.57 1.77
N CYS A 28 0.58 -3.56 1.12
CA CYS A 28 0.75 -4.89 1.70
C CYS A 28 2.07 -5.11 2.45
N GLN A 29 2.96 -4.10 2.53
CA GLN A 29 4.21 -4.27 3.25
C GLN A 29 3.94 -4.47 4.75
N GLY A 30 4.22 -5.68 5.26
CA GLY A 30 3.94 -6.06 6.65
C GLY A 30 2.58 -6.74 6.86
N HIS A 31 1.80 -6.94 5.79
CA HIS A 31 0.50 -7.63 5.80
C HIS A 31 0.51 -8.97 5.06
N THR A 32 1.69 -9.56 4.86
CA THR A 32 1.90 -10.81 4.09
C THR A 32 2.41 -11.96 4.95
N ASP A 33 2.58 -11.77 6.26
CA ASP A 33 3.00 -12.86 7.14
C ASP A 33 1.84 -13.85 7.36
N ALA A 34 2.15 -15.04 7.86
CA ALA A 34 1.13 -16.08 8.10
C ALA A 34 0.06 -15.66 9.12
N LYS A 35 0.22 -14.53 9.81
CA LYS A 35 -0.72 -14.01 10.82
C LYS A 35 -1.63 -12.90 10.28
N THR A 36 -1.16 -12.10 9.33
CA THR A 36 -1.88 -10.93 8.81
C THR A 36 -2.33 -11.09 7.36
N ALA A 37 -1.77 -12.05 6.62
CA ALA A 37 -2.26 -12.39 5.29
C ALA A 37 -3.74 -12.82 5.38
N GLY A 38 -4.60 -12.18 4.57
CA GLY A 38 -6.04 -12.39 4.55
C GLY A 38 -6.82 -11.56 5.59
N MET A 39 -6.14 -10.84 6.49
CA MET A 39 -6.81 -10.01 7.48
C MET A 39 -7.18 -8.64 6.88
N PRO A 40 -8.45 -8.20 7.00
CA PRO A 40 -8.86 -6.89 6.52
C PRO A 40 -8.31 -5.78 7.43
N PHE A 41 -7.90 -4.67 6.82
CA PHE A 41 -7.45 -3.45 7.49
C PHE A 41 -7.99 -2.22 6.76
N ALA A 42 -7.96 -1.07 7.44
CA ALA A 42 -8.50 0.16 6.88
C ALA A 42 -7.64 0.71 5.73
N ASP A 43 -8.29 1.17 4.68
CA ASP A 43 -7.63 1.97 3.65
C ASP A 43 -7.23 3.34 4.24
N PRO A 44 -5.97 3.80 4.03
CA PRO A 44 -5.47 5.05 4.59
C PRO A 44 -6.03 6.31 3.90
N LYS A 45 -6.59 6.17 2.70
CA LYS A 45 -7.13 7.27 1.88
C LYS A 45 -8.66 7.31 1.93
N VAL A 46 -9.29 6.14 2.00
CA VAL A 46 -10.73 5.98 1.73
C VAL A 46 -11.45 5.29 2.90
N CYS A 47 -12.51 5.92 3.40
CA CYS A 47 -13.30 5.44 4.53
C CYS A 47 -14.20 4.24 4.21
N ASN A 48 -14.79 4.26 3.01
CA ASN A 48 -15.72 3.23 2.57
C ASN A 48 -15.01 2.01 1.98
N GLN A 49 -13.70 1.87 2.19
CA GLN A 49 -12.91 0.78 1.67
C GLN A 49 -12.07 0.12 2.78
N PHE A 50 -11.87 -1.17 2.61
CA PHE A 50 -10.92 -1.95 3.39
C PHE A 50 -10.01 -2.73 2.45
N LEU A 51 -8.82 -3.01 2.93
CA LEU A 51 -7.80 -3.71 2.19
C LEU A 51 -7.53 -5.05 2.85
N THR A 52 -7.32 -6.06 2.05
CA THR A 52 -6.86 -7.37 2.50
C THR A 52 -5.67 -7.76 1.64
N CYS A 53 -4.57 -8.18 2.27
CA CYS A 53 -3.39 -8.61 1.53
C CYS A 53 -3.28 -10.12 1.53
N SER A 54 -3.06 -10.72 0.36
CA SER A 54 -2.71 -12.14 0.28
C SER A 54 -1.23 -12.34 0.61
N ALA A 55 -0.83 -13.59 0.91
CA ALA A 55 0.53 -13.94 1.31
C ALA A 55 1.58 -13.67 0.20
N ASP A 56 1.13 -13.56 -1.05
CA ASP A 56 1.92 -13.16 -2.22
C ASP A 56 2.14 -11.63 -2.32
N GLY A 57 1.54 -10.85 -1.42
CA GLY A 57 1.61 -9.39 -1.44
C GLY A 57 0.58 -8.71 -2.34
N THR A 58 -0.39 -9.47 -2.87
CA THR A 58 -1.47 -8.90 -3.69
C THR A 58 -2.53 -8.21 -2.82
N PRO A 59 -2.78 -6.90 -3.00
CA PRO A 59 -3.84 -6.20 -2.29
C PRO A 59 -5.21 -6.46 -2.94
N TYR A 60 -6.21 -6.70 -2.10
CA TYR A 60 -7.61 -6.77 -2.47
C TYR A 60 -8.37 -5.64 -1.79
N VAL A 61 -9.09 -4.85 -2.58
CA VAL A 61 -9.94 -3.76 -2.08
C VAL A 61 -11.36 -4.29 -1.93
N GLY A 62 -11.89 -4.23 -0.71
CA GLY A 62 -13.30 -4.44 -0.41
C GLY A 62 -14.01 -3.12 -0.19
N LEU A 63 -15.20 -2.95 -0.76
CA LEU A 63 -16.04 -1.77 -0.54
C LEU A 63 -17.09 -2.04 0.52
N CYS A 64 -17.26 -1.12 1.44
CA CYS A 64 -18.38 -1.13 2.37
C CYS A 64 -19.68 -0.67 1.67
N PRO A 65 -20.86 -1.18 2.10
CA PRO A 65 -22.14 -0.70 1.64
C PRO A 65 -22.31 0.81 1.80
N ALA A 66 -23.19 1.41 0.98
CA ALA A 66 -23.43 2.85 1.01
C ALA A 66 -23.84 3.33 2.42
N GLY A 67 -23.20 4.42 2.89
CA GLY A 67 -23.44 4.99 4.22
C GLY A 67 -22.70 4.29 5.37
N THR A 68 -21.84 3.30 5.07
CA THR A 68 -21.02 2.60 6.07
C THR A 68 -19.54 2.72 5.76
N TYR A 69 -18.72 2.76 6.80
CA TYR A 69 -17.27 2.86 6.74
C TYR A 69 -16.63 1.70 7.48
N TYR A 70 -15.43 1.32 7.05
CA TYR A 70 -14.69 0.25 7.69
C TYR A 70 -14.15 0.71 9.04
N ASP A 71 -14.56 0.00 10.10
CA ASP A 71 -14.10 0.21 11.46
C ASP A 71 -13.00 -0.79 11.82
N ILE A 72 -11.84 -0.29 12.22
CA ILE A 72 -10.65 -1.09 12.53
C ILE A 72 -10.83 -1.84 13.86
N VAL A 73 -11.58 -1.29 14.80
CA VAL A 73 -11.80 -1.87 16.13
C VAL A 73 -12.79 -3.03 16.03
N LEU A 74 -13.87 -2.85 15.27
CA LEU A 74 -14.86 -3.89 15.01
C LEU A 74 -14.46 -4.82 13.85
N THR A 75 -13.42 -4.46 13.10
CA THR A 75 -12.94 -5.17 11.90
C THR A 75 -14.03 -5.39 10.84
N THR A 76 -15.00 -4.48 10.76
CA THR A 76 -16.18 -4.61 9.89
C THR A 76 -16.74 -3.25 9.46
N CYS A 77 -17.62 -3.24 8.47
CA CYS A 77 -18.32 -2.03 8.04
C CYS A 77 -19.40 -1.66 9.06
N THR A 78 -19.32 -0.44 9.60
CA THR A 78 -20.31 0.12 10.53
C THR A 78 -20.81 1.47 10.02
N ALA A 79 -21.86 2.01 10.62
CA ALA A 79 -22.40 3.31 10.25
C ALA A 79 -21.29 4.39 10.31
N ALA A 80 -21.19 5.24 9.29
CA ALA A 80 -20.14 6.26 9.19
C ALA A 80 -19.97 7.08 10.48
N ALA A 81 -21.09 7.47 11.11
CA ALA A 81 -21.11 8.23 12.36
C ALA A 81 -20.52 7.51 13.58
N LYS A 82 -20.42 6.18 13.55
CA LYS A 82 -19.86 5.35 14.62
C LYS A 82 -18.48 4.79 14.30
N SER A 83 -18.06 4.90 13.04
CA SER A 83 -16.81 4.34 12.58
C SER A 83 -15.60 5.15 13.05
N SER A 84 -14.50 4.45 13.29
CA SER A 84 -13.20 5.05 13.62
C SER A 84 -12.51 5.64 12.37
N CYS A 85 -13.26 6.29 11.48
CA CYS A 85 -12.73 6.68 10.18
C CYS A 85 -11.81 7.91 10.19
N GLY A 86 -11.99 8.80 11.17
CA GLY A 86 -11.20 10.02 11.28
C GLY A 86 -11.36 10.93 10.06
N ASP A 87 -10.25 11.52 9.60
CA ASP A 87 -10.20 12.52 8.52
C ASP A 87 -10.07 11.91 7.10
N ARG A 88 -10.25 10.59 6.97
CA ARG A 88 -10.21 9.91 5.66
C ARG A 88 -11.43 10.31 4.82
N LYS A 89 -11.26 10.33 3.49
CA LYS A 89 -12.34 10.71 2.56
C LYS A 89 -13.33 9.58 2.32
#